data_AF-A0A7S4N9Y3-F1
#
_entry.id   AF-A0A7S4N9Y3-F1
#
_cell.length_a   1.000
_cell.length_b   1.000
_cell.length_c   1.000
_cell.angle_alpha   90.00
_cell.angle_beta   90.00
_cell.angle_gamma   90.00
#
_symmetry.space_group_name_H-M   'P 1'
#
loop_
_entity.id
_entity.type
_entity.pdbx_description
1 polymer ?
#
loop_
_entity_poly.entity_id
_entity_poly.type
_entity_poly.pdbx_seq_one_letter_code
_entity_poly.pdbx_strand_id
1 'polypeptide(L)'
;RFTPKEGELQSEGELERDAALSFLAGVRDMLMSDETLELASQCEGEGQAFMKAAGMLAITWQREYLEHIGIQQDFGCQALARIPKRFGSDRQVAEAFQEFQKACMYCVQKARVTKEVREAQQRAKEKAALAEAAEVN
;
A
#
# COMPACT_ATOMS: atom_id res chain seq x y z
N ARG A 1 4.87 -10.95 -2.12
CA ARG A 1 4.04 -11.26 -0.92
C ARG A 1 2.88 -12.18 -1.26
N PHE A 2 2.25 -12.01 -2.43
CA PHE A 2 1.12 -12.85 -2.84
C PHE A 2 1.56 -13.98 -3.75
N THR A 3 0.91 -15.14 -3.64
CA THR A 3 1.06 -16.22 -4.62
C THR A 3 0.14 -15.91 -5.80
N PRO A 4 0.67 -15.84 -7.04
CA PRO A 4 -0.16 -15.68 -8.23
C PRO A 4 -1.23 -16.78 -8.33
N LYS A 5 -2.39 -16.45 -8.88
CA LYS A 5 -3.45 -17.44 -9.15
C LYS A 5 -2.90 -18.49 -10.13
N GLU A 6 -3.19 -19.75 -9.88
CA GLU A 6 -2.86 -20.82 -10.82
C GLU A 6 -3.66 -20.68 -12.12
N GLY A 7 -3.01 -20.99 -13.25
CA GLY A 7 -3.61 -20.93 -14.58
C GLY A 7 -3.23 -19.67 -15.38
N GLU A 8 -3.97 -19.44 -16.47
CA GLU A 8 -3.76 -18.29 -17.33
C GLU A 8 -4.35 -17.02 -16.70
N LEU A 9 -3.51 -15.98 -16.58
CA LEU A 9 -3.93 -14.69 -16.05
C LEU A 9 -4.68 -13.91 -17.13
N GLN A 10 -5.73 -13.17 -16.76
CA GLN A 10 -6.40 -12.27 -17.68
C GLN A 10 -5.41 -11.19 -18.16
N SER A 11 -5.09 -11.20 -19.45
CA SER A 11 -4.18 -10.24 -20.09
C SER A 11 -4.84 -9.38 -21.16
N GLU A 12 -6.11 -9.62 -21.46
CA GLU A 12 -6.85 -8.91 -22.50
C GLU A 12 -8.34 -8.73 -22.18
N GLY A 13 -9.02 -8.00 -23.07
CA GLY A 13 -10.44 -7.73 -22.98
C GLY A 13 -10.79 -6.71 -21.90
N GLU A 14 -11.96 -6.93 -21.31
CA GLU A 14 -12.56 -6.01 -20.36
C GLU A 14 -12.53 -6.59 -18.95
N LEU A 15 -12.08 -5.80 -17.97
CA LEU A 15 -12.13 -6.17 -16.55
C LEU A 15 -13.57 -6.31 -16.07
N GLU A 16 -13.97 -7.46 -15.54
CA GLU A 16 -15.32 -7.61 -15.02
C GLU A 16 -15.57 -6.73 -13.80
N ARG A 17 -16.84 -6.34 -13.61
CA ARG A 17 -17.25 -5.51 -12.47
C ARG A 17 -16.83 -6.10 -11.13
N ASP A 18 -17.08 -7.39 -10.95
CA ASP A 18 -16.79 -8.08 -9.69
C ASP A 18 -15.28 -8.25 -9.47
N ALA A 19 -14.51 -8.45 -10.55
CA ALA A 19 -13.05 -8.43 -10.49
C ALA A 19 -12.52 -7.05 -10.07
N ALA A 20 -13.10 -5.95 -10.58
CA ALA A 20 -12.75 -4.60 -10.17
C ALA A 20 -13.06 -4.36 -8.68
N LEU A 21 -14.25 -4.75 -8.20
CA LEU A 21 -14.61 -4.60 -6.78
C LEU A 21 -13.70 -5.45 -5.88
N SER A 22 -13.43 -6.69 -6.26
CA SER A 22 -12.54 -7.60 -5.53
C SER A 22 -11.12 -7.02 -5.42
N PHE A 23 -10.60 -6.43 -6.51
CA PHE A 23 -9.32 -5.73 -6.48
C PHE A 23 -9.34 -4.54 -5.53
N LEU A 24 -10.30 -3.63 -5.69
CA LEU A 24 -10.35 -2.36 -4.94
C LEU A 24 -10.48 -2.61 -3.43
N ALA A 25 -11.39 -3.50 -3.03
CA ALA A 25 -11.58 -3.86 -1.64
C ALA A 25 -10.36 -4.60 -1.06
N GLY A 26 -9.85 -5.60 -1.77
CA GLY A 26 -8.72 -6.39 -1.31
C GLY A 26 -7.44 -5.58 -1.12
N VAL A 27 -7.15 -4.67 -2.06
CA VAL A 27 -6.01 -3.76 -1.94
C VAL A 27 -6.21 -2.73 -0.83
N ARG A 28 -7.42 -2.18 -0.67
CA ARG A 28 -7.73 -1.28 0.46
C ARG A 28 -7.40 -1.97 1.78
N ASP A 29 -7.90 -3.18 1.98
CA ASP A 29 -7.71 -3.94 3.22
C ASP A 29 -6.24 -4.28 3.46
N MET A 30 -5.53 -4.68 2.40
CA MET A 30 -4.10 -4.94 2.42
C MET A 30 -3.29 -3.68 2.83
N LEU A 31 -3.56 -2.53 2.20
CA LEU A 31 -2.83 -1.28 2.46
C LEU A 31 -3.13 -0.69 3.84
N MET A 32 -4.27 -1.03 4.43
CA MET A 32 -4.66 -0.60 5.77
C MET A 32 -4.23 -1.59 6.88
N SER A 33 -3.68 -2.76 6.52
CA SER A 33 -3.22 -3.73 7.52
C SER A 33 -1.98 -3.26 8.29
N ASP A 34 -1.91 -3.60 9.58
CA ASP A 34 -0.78 -3.26 10.43
C ASP A 34 0.56 -3.77 9.88
N GLU A 35 0.56 -4.97 9.30
CA GLU A 35 1.75 -5.56 8.66
C GLU A 35 2.27 -4.68 7.52
N THR A 36 1.37 -4.23 6.63
CA THR A 36 1.73 -3.35 5.52
C THR A 36 2.25 -2.00 6.03
N LEU A 37 1.58 -1.41 7.02
CA LEU A 37 2.00 -0.13 7.60
C LEU A 37 3.37 -0.22 8.28
N GLU A 38 3.62 -1.32 8.99
CA GLU A 38 4.91 -1.60 9.63
C GLU A 38 6.01 -1.76 8.58
N LEU A 39 5.81 -2.60 7.55
CA LEU A 39 6.77 -2.77 6.47
C LEU A 39 7.04 -1.47 5.70
N ALA A 40 6.00 -0.70 5.37
CA ALA A 40 6.16 0.58 4.70
C ALA A 40 6.90 1.62 5.58
N SER A 41 6.74 1.55 6.91
CA SER A 41 7.46 2.44 7.83
C SER A 41 8.97 2.17 7.89
N GLN A 42 9.40 0.98 7.43
CA GLN A 42 10.81 0.58 7.41
C GLN A 42 11.53 1.04 6.13
N CYS A 43 10.83 1.67 5.18
CA CYS A 43 11.48 2.23 4.00
C CYS A 43 12.56 3.27 4.36
N GLU A 44 13.64 3.25 3.59
CA GLU A 44 14.77 4.15 3.76
C GLU A 44 14.49 5.57 3.23
N GLY A 45 15.35 6.51 3.64
CA GLY A 45 15.25 7.93 3.28
C GLY A 45 14.38 8.75 4.23
N GLU A 46 14.35 10.06 3.97
CA GLU A 46 13.62 11.05 4.75
C GLU A 46 12.75 11.92 3.82
N GLY A 47 11.76 12.60 4.39
CA GLY A 47 10.89 13.53 3.67
C GLY A 47 10.34 12.94 2.36
N GLN A 48 10.63 13.58 1.23
CA GLN A 48 10.13 13.16 -0.08
C GLN A 48 10.73 11.82 -0.56
N ALA A 49 11.99 11.51 -0.19
CA ALA A 49 12.63 10.25 -0.58
C ALA A 49 11.93 9.06 0.08
N PHE A 50 11.60 9.19 1.37
CA PHE A 50 10.78 8.21 2.09
C PHE A 50 9.42 8.01 1.43
N MET A 51 8.69 9.11 1.15
CA MET A 51 7.36 9.05 0.53
C MET A 51 7.39 8.31 -0.82
N LYS A 52 8.44 8.53 -1.61
CA LYS A 52 8.65 7.82 -2.88
C LYS A 52 8.92 6.34 -2.66
N ALA A 53 9.80 5.98 -1.73
CA ALA A 53 10.14 4.58 -1.45
C ALA A 53 8.92 3.77 -0.95
N ALA A 54 8.21 4.30 0.05
CA ALA A 54 6.99 3.67 0.58
C ALA A 54 5.87 3.61 -0.47
N GLY A 55 5.72 4.65 -1.29
CA GLY A 55 4.76 4.65 -2.41
C GLY A 55 5.08 3.58 -3.46
N MET A 56 6.35 3.41 -3.83
CA MET A 56 6.78 2.36 -4.76
C MET A 56 6.52 0.96 -4.20
N LEU A 57 6.77 0.74 -2.90
CA LEU A 57 6.48 -0.52 -2.24
C LEU A 57 4.97 -0.85 -2.28
N ALA A 58 4.12 0.14 -1.97
CA ALA A 58 2.67 -0.01 -2.07
C ALA A 58 2.23 -0.35 -3.50
N ILE A 59 2.81 0.29 -4.52
CA ILE A 59 2.53 -0.02 -5.94
C ILE A 59 2.94 -1.45 -6.28
N THR A 60 4.10 -1.91 -5.83
CA THR A 60 4.55 -3.30 -6.04
C THR A 60 3.53 -4.29 -5.47
N TRP A 61 3.06 -4.10 -4.24
CA TRP A 61 2.05 -4.99 -3.66
C TRP A 61 0.70 -4.93 -4.37
N GLN A 62 0.28 -3.76 -4.84
CA GLN A 62 -0.94 -3.64 -5.67
C GLN A 62 -0.82 -4.46 -6.96
N ARG A 63 0.36 -4.44 -7.61
CA ARG A 63 0.63 -5.23 -8.82
C ARG A 63 0.65 -6.73 -8.53
N GLU A 64 1.32 -7.15 -7.47
CA GLU A 64 1.29 -8.57 -7.04
C GLU A 64 -0.13 -9.03 -6.70
N TYR A 65 -0.95 -8.16 -6.11
CA TYR A 65 -2.35 -8.47 -5.80
C TYR A 65 -3.20 -8.69 -7.06
N LEU A 66 -2.89 -8.03 -8.18
CA LEU A 66 -3.56 -8.31 -9.46
C LEU A 66 -3.36 -9.76 -9.89
N GLU A 67 -2.12 -10.25 -9.86
CA GLU A 67 -1.83 -11.64 -10.27
C GLU A 67 -2.44 -12.64 -9.30
N HIS A 68 -2.48 -12.30 -8.01
CA HIS A 68 -3.15 -13.10 -6.99
C HIS A 68 -4.64 -13.31 -7.29
N ILE A 69 -5.33 -12.31 -7.84
CA ILE A 69 -6.75 -12.42 -8.23
C ILE A 69 -6.94 -12.87 -9.69
N GLY A 70 -5.87 -13.23 -10.40
CA GLY A 70 -5.92 -13.78 -11.75
C GLY A 70 -5.84 -12.75 -12.88
N ILE A 71 -5.28 -11.56 -12.63
CA ILE A 71 -5.14 -10.48 -13.61
C ILE A 71 -3.66 -10.20 -13.84
N GLN A 72 -3.23 -10.16 -15.10
CA GLN A 72 -1.84 -9.82 -15.45
C GLN A 72 -1.54 -8.36 -15.08
N GLN A 73 -0.36 -8.09 -14.53
CA GLN A 73 -0.06 -6.79 -13.91
C GLN A 73 -0.23 -5.59 -14.84
N ASP A 74 0.35 -5.63 -16.05
CA ASP A 74 0.36 -4.47 -16.94
C ASP A 74 -1.02 -4.20 -17.53
N PHE A 75 -1.73 -5.26 -17.92
CA PHE A 75 -3.13 -5.22 -18.33
C PHE A 75 -3.99 -4.65 -17.19
N GLY A 76 -3.87 -5.19 -15.98
CA GLY A 76 -4.62 -4.73 -14.81
C GLY A 76 -4.37 -3.26 -14.52
N CYS A 77 -3.12 -2.79 -14.51
CA CYS A 77 -2.80 -1.38 -14.34
C CYS A 77 -3.52 -0.48 -15.37
N GLN A 78 -3.52 -0.88 -16.65
CA GLN A 78 -4.19 -0.13 -17.71
C GLN A 78 -5.72 -0.18 -17.59
N ALA A 79 -6.29 -1.33 -17.20
CA ALA A 79 -7.72 -1.51 -17.02
C ALA A 79 -8.24 -0.69 -15.83
N LEU A 80 -7.51 -0.70 -14.71
CA LEU A 80 -7.85 0.07 -13.50
C LEU A 80 -7.88 1.58 -13.75
N ALA A 81 -6.95 2.10 -14.58
CA ALA A 81 -6.94 3.51 -14.96
C ALA A 81 -8.22 3.96 -15.69
N ARG A 82 -8.98 3.01 -16.27
CA ARG A 82 -10.23 3.27 -17.00
C ARG A 82 -11.47 3.09 -16.13
N ILE A 83 -11.35 2.64 -14.88
CA ILE A 83 -12.50 2.39 -13.98
C ILE A 83 -13.46 3.58 -13.90
N PRO A 84 -13.01 4.83 -13.64
CA PRO A 84 -13.93 5.96 -13.51
C PRO A 84 -14.75 6.23 -14.77
N LYS A 85 -14.14 6.02 -15.95
CA LYS A 85 -14.82 6.20 -17.24
C LYS A 85 -15.79 5.05 -17.51
N ARG A 86 -15.41 3.82 -17.18
CA ARG A 86 -16.17 2.62 -17.51
C ARG A 86 -17.34 2.35 -16.57
N PHE A 87 -17.13 2.53 -15.27
CA PHE A 87 -18.10 2.28 -14.22
C PHE A 87 -18.63 3.59 -13.61
N GLY A 88 -18.57 4.71 -14.32
CA GLY A 88 -18.90 6.03 -13.79
C GLY A 88 -20.34 6.20 -13.29
N SER A 89 -21.28 5.38 -13.77
CA SER A 89 -22.67 5.33 -13.29
C SER A 89 -22.88 4.29 -12.18
N ASP A 90 -21.90 3.44 -11.90
CA ASP A 90 -21.98 2.42 -10.85
C ASP A 90 -21.51 3.00 -9.52
N ARG A 91 -22.48 3.33 -8.66
CA ARG A 91 -22.22 3.93 -7.36
C ARG A 91 -21.31 3.07 -6.48
N GLN A 92 -21.46 1.75 -6.52
CA GLN A 92 -20.68 0.86 -5.65
C GLN A 92 -19.21 0.82 -6.09
N VAL A 93 -18.96 0.73 -7.41
CA VAL A 93 -17.59 0.77 -7.94
C VAL A 93 -16.95 2.14 -7.69
N ALA A 94 -17.71 3.23 -7.86
CA ALA A 94 -17.23 4.58 -7.60
C ALA A 94 -16.83 4.78 -6.13
N GLU A 95 -17.66 4.33 -5.17
CA GLU A 95 -17.36 4.37 -3.74
C GLU A 95 -16.12 3.54 -3.40
N ALA A 96 -16.05 2.29 -3.87
CA ALA A 96 -14.90 1.41 -3.65
C ALA A 96 -13.61 2.02 -4.24
N PHE A 97 -13.70 2.66 -5.40
CA PHE A 97 -12.55 3.31 -6.03
C PHE A 97 -12.04 4.51 -5.21
N GLN A 98 -12.95 5.33 -4.66
CA GLN A 98 -12.57 6.43 -3.78
C GLN A 98 -11.93 5.93 -2.47
N GLU A 99 -12.44 4.84 -1.90
CA GLU A 99 -11.83 4.23 -0.71
C GLU A 99 -10.45 3.68 -0.99
N PHE A 100 -10.27 3.00 -2.13
CA PHE A 100 -8.97 2.54 -2.60
C PHE A 100 -7.97 3.72 -2.73
N GLN A 101 -8.37 4.83 -3.36
CA GLN A 101 -7.52 6.02 -3.47
C GLN A 101 -7.12 6.58 -2.11
N LYS A 102 -8.07 6.65 -1.16
CA LYS A 102 -7.80 7.08 0.21
C LYS A 102 -6.83 6.14 0.92
N ALA A 103 -6.99 4.82 0.76
CA ALA A 103 -6.09 3.83 1.36
C ALA A 103 -4.66 3.95 0.83
N CYS A 104 -4.48 4.17 -0.47
CA CYS A 104 -3.17 4.44 -1.09
C CYS A 104 -2.48 5.65 -0.44
N MET A 105 -3.19 6.77 -0.27
CA MET A 105 -2.63 7.96 0.38
C MET A 105 -2.37 7.73 1.87
N TYR A 106 -3.32 7.10 2.56
CA TYR A 106 -3.26 6.84 3.99
C TYR A 106 -2.07 5.95 4.35
N CYS A 107 -1.85 4.86 3.60
CA CYS A 107 -0.77 3.91 3.85
C CYS A 107 0.60 4.62 3.94
N VAL A 108 0.93 5.45 2.96
CA VAL A 108 2.22 6.16 2.91
C VAL A 108 2.33 7.21 4.02
N GLN A 109 1.26 7.98 4.26
CA GLN A 109 1.26 9.00 5.31
C GLN A 109 1.38 8.38 6.71
N LYS A 110 0.62 7.32 6.97
CA LYS A 110 0.63 6.59 8.24
C LYS A 110 1.98 5.93 8.47
N ALA A 111 2.56 5.30 7.45
CA ALA A 111 3.91 4.73 7.51
C ALA A 111 4.96 5.78 7.90
N ARG A 112 4.87 7.00 7.35
CA ARG A 112 5.76 8.11 7.71
C ARG A 112 5.66 8.47 9.19
N VAL A 113 4.45 8.68 9.68
CA VAL A 113 4.20 9.01 11.10
C VAL A 113 4.71 7.89 12.01
N THR A 114 4.48 6.62 11.65
CA THR A 114 4.99 5.47 12.41
C THR A 114 6.52 5.49 12.49
N LYS A 115 7.21 5.77 11.38
CA LYS A 115 8.68 5.91 11.36
C LYS A 115 9.17 7.04 12.26
N GLU A 116 8.58 8.22 12.13
CA GLU A 116 8.92 9.41 12.94
C GLU A 116 8.78 9.12 14.45
N VAL A 117 7.69 8.46 14.85
CA VAL A 117 7.47 8.06 16.25
C VAL A 117 8.52 7.05 16.73
N ARG A 118 8.85 6.04 15.91
CA ARG A 118 9.86 5.03 16.26
C ARG A 118 11.24 5.65 16.45
N GLU A 119 11.65 6.52 15.54
CA GLU A 119 12.93 7.23 15.63
C GLU A 119 12.98 8.15 16.85
N ALA A 120 11.90 8.87 17.15
CA ALA A 120 11.81 9.71 18.35
C ALA A 120 11.95 8.87 19.64
N GLN A 121 11.29 7.71 19.70
CA GLN A 121 11.42 6.77 20.82
C GLN A 121 12.84 6.22 20.95
N GLN A 122 13.49 5.88 19.84
CA GLN A 122 14.87 5.38 19.84
C GLN A 122 15.85 6.43 20.36
N ARG A 123 15.76 7.67 19.86
CA ARG A 123 16.60 8.79 20.34
C ARG A 123 16.38 9.07 21.84
N ALA A 124 15.13 8.97 22.31
CA ALA A 124 14.82 9.15 23.73
C ALA A 124 15.45 8.04 24.59
N LYS A 125 15.40 6.78 24.14
CA LYS A 125 16.03 5.64 24.82
C LYS A 125 17.56 5.78 24.88
N GLU A 126 18.19 6.16 23.78
CA GLU A 126 19.64 6.37 23.71
C GLU A 126 20.09 7.50 24.64
N LYS A 127 19.36 8.62 24.67
CA LYS A 127 19.64 9.73 25.59
C LYS A 127 19.51 9.31 27.06
N ALA A 128 18.50 8.50 27.40
CA ALA A 128 18.34 7.99 28.75
C ALA A 128 19.49 7.05 29.16
N ALA A 129 19.88 6.14 28.27
CA ALA A 129 21.00 5.22 28.52
C ALA A 129 22.34 5.95 28.71
N LEU A 130 22.59 7.01 27.94
CA LEU A 130 23.79 7.85 28.10
C LEU A 130 23.80 8.62 29.42
N ALA A 131 22.64 9.10 29.87
CA ALA A 131 22.52 9.80 31.16
C ALA A 131 22.80 8.85 32.33
N GLU A 132 22.23 7.64 32.30
CA GLU A 132 22.48 6.61 33.31
C GLU A 132 23.96 6.19 33.34
N ALA A 133 24.59 6.01 32.18
CA ALA A 133 26.02 5.70 32.11
C ALA A 133 26.93 6.82 32.64
N ALA A 134 26.48 8.08 32.60
CA ALA A 134 27.22 9.22 33.13
C ALA A 134 27.13 9.35 34.67
N GLU A 135 26.09 8.80 35.30
CA GLU A 135 25.94 8.82 36.77
C GLU A 135 26.75 7.74 37.49
N VAL A 136 27.19 6.70 36.76
CA VAL A 136 27.96 5.57 37.30
C VAL A 136 29.49 5.79 37.25
N ASN A 137 29.95 6.82 36.51
CA ASN A 137 31.37 7.20 36.38
C ASN A 137 31.71 8.42 37.24
#